data_AF-A0A2M7BQX1-F1
#
_entry.id   AF-A0A2M7BQX1-F1
#
_cell.length_a   1.000
_cell.length_b   1.000
_cell.length_c   1.000
_cell.angle_alpha   90.00
_cell.angle_beta   90.00
_cell.angle_gamma   90.00
#
_symmetry.space_group_name_H-M   'P 1'
#
loop_
_entity.id
_entity.type
_entity.pdbx_description
1 polymer ?
#
loop_
_entity_poly.entity_id
_entity_poly.type
_entity_poly.pdbx_seq_one_letter_code
_entity_poly.pdbx_strand_id
1 'polypeptide(L)'
;MNTNKITVTGIKISIITSNSQDFISLTDMIKAKDGDFFISDWLRNRNTVEFLGMWETINNPNFNYGEFATIKSQAGLNNYKISAKDWVSKTNAIGIKSTVGRYGGTYANKDIAFEFGMWISPQ
;
A
#
# COMPACT_ATOMS: atom_id res chain seq x y z
N MET A 1 18.19 -5.91 -4.79
CA MET A 1 16.99 -5.14 -5.19
C MET A 1 17.39 -4.26 -6.35
N ASN A 2 16.71 -4.38 -7.48
CA ASN A 2 16.89 -3.46 -8.59
C ASN A 2 15.88 -2.33 -8.44
N THR A 3 16.33 -1.11 -8.73
CA THR A 3 15.51 0.10 -8.62
C THR A 3 15.40 0.73 -9.99
N ASN A 4 14.17 0.84 -10.49
CA ASN A 4 13.83 1.53 -11.73
C ASN A 4 12.95 2.74 -11.41
N LYS A 5 12.74 3.61 -12.41
CA LYS A 5 11.81 4.73 -12.30
C LYS A 5 10.95 4.81 -13.55
N ILE A 6 9.68 5.12 -13.36
CA ILE A 6 8.75 5.46 -14.44
C ILE A 6 8.33 6.91 -14.30
N THR A 7 7.95 7.55 -15.40
CA THR A 7 7.40 8.90 -15.37
C THR A 7 5.91 8.83 -15.68
N VAL A 8 5.08 9.29 -14.75
CA VAL A 8 3.61 9.36 -14.90
C VAL A 8 3.22 10.82 -14.72
N THR A 9 2.58 11.42 -15.73
CA THR A 9 2.14 12.84 -15.69
C THR A 9 3.25 13.82 -15.23
N GLY A 10 4.50 13.59 -15.65
CA GLY A 10 5.66 14.41 -15.27
C GLY A 10 6.31 14.07 -13.93
N ILE A 11 5.75 13.12 -13.17
CA ILE A 11 6.24 12.69 -11.87
C ILE A 11 7.07 11.41 -12.01
N LYS A 12 8.26 11.41 -11.38
CA LYS A 12 9.10 10.21 -11.30
C LYS A 12 8.66 9.32 -10.14
N ILE A 13 8.15 8.13 -10.45
CA ILE A 13 7.74 7.13 -9.47
C ILE A 13 8.77 6.01 -9.45
N SER A 14 9.28 5.69 -8.26
CA SER A 14 10.25 4.61 -8.08
C SER A 14 9.57 3.24 -8.11
N ILE A 15 10.23 2.27 -8.74
CA ILE A 15 9.84 0.86 -8.75
C ILE A 15 10.99 0.06 -8.16
N ILE A 16 10.69 -0.82 -7.22
CA ILE A 16 11.64 -1.80 -6.70
C ILE A 16 11.21 -3.19 -7.12
N THR A 17 12.15 -3.97 -7.64
CA THR A 17 11.92 -5.39 -7.97
C THR A 17 12.50 -6.25 -6.85
N SER A 18 11.66 -7.14 -6.32
CA SER A 18 11.99 -8.07 -5.24
C SER A 18 11.26 -9.39 -5.48
N ASN A 19 12.01 -10.50 -5.48
CA ASN A 19 11.48 -11.85 -5.72
C ASN A 19 10.68 -11.96 -7.02
N SER A 20 11.20 -11.37 -8.11
CA SER A 20 10.54 -11.35 -9.43
C SER A 20 9.18 -10.64 -9.46
N GLN A 21 8.86 -9.84 -8.45
CA GLN A 21 7.69 -8.97 -8.41
C GLN A 21 8.11 -7.51 -8.31
N ASP A 22 7.39 -6.67 -9.04
CA ASP A 22 7.59 -5.23 -9.04
C ASP A 22 6.67 -4.56 -8.00
N PHE A 23 7.26 -3.61 -7.27
CA PHE A 23 6.57 -2.80 -6.28
C PHE A 23 6.76 -1.32 -6.61
N ILE A 24 5.65 -0.59 -6.66
CA ILE A 24 5.58 0.82 -7.05
C ILE A 24 5.51 1.69 -5.79
N SER A 25 6.28 2.77 -5.76
CA SER A 25 6.34 3.69 -4.62
C SER A 25 5.06 4.51 -4.44
N LEU A 26 4.26 4.16 -3.44
CA LEU A 26 3.08 4.93 -3.03
C LEU A 26 3.47 6.28 -2.44
N THR A 27 4.63 6.35 -1.80
CA THR A 27 5.17 7.61 -1.27
C THR A 27 5.49 8.60 -2.38
N ASP A 28 6.05 8.15 -3.51
CA ASP A 28 6.29 9.03 -4.65
C ASP A 28 4.97 9.46 -5.31
N MET A 29 3.96 8.58 -5.35
CA MET A 29 2.62 8.89 -5.86
C MET A 29 1.88 9.96 -5.02
N ILE A 30 2.09 9.99 -3.70
CA ILE A 30 1.52 11.04 -2.82
C ILE A 30 2.28 12.35 -2.97
N LYS A 31 3.62 12.34 -2.93
CA LYS A 31 4.45 13.57 -3.04
C LYS A 31 4.17 14.37 -4.31
N ALA A 32 3.64 13.68 -5.30
CA ALA A 32 3.27 14.20 -6.60
C ALA A 32 1.95 14.97 -6.65
N LYS A 33 1.15 14.90 -5.59
CA LYS A 33 -0.18 15.48 -5.49
C LYS A 33 -0.18 16.63 -4.48
N ASP A 34 -0.91 17.70 -4.78
CA ASP A 34 -1.18 18.77 -3.83
C ASP A 34 -2.19 18.29 -2.77
N GLY A 35 -1.84 18.41 -1.49
CA GLY A 35 -2.70 18.07 -0.34
C GLY A 35 -2.03 17.15 0.69
N ASP A 36 -2.63 17.08 1.88
CA ASP A 36 -2.17 16.24 2.99
C ASP A 36 -2.70 14.80 2.86
N PHE A 37 -2.26 14.08 1.82
CA PHE A 37 -2.60 12.66 1.66
C PHE A 37 -1.68 11.79 2.51
N PHE A 38 -2.26 10.95 3.36
CA PHE A 38 -1.50 9.95 4.11
C PHE A 38 -1.93 8.54 3.70
N ILE A 39 -0.96 7.63 3.59
CA ILE A 39 -1.22 6.20 3.34
C ILE A 39 -2.13 5.61 4.43
N SER A 40 -2.08 6.14 5.65
CA SER A 40 -2.98 5.74 6.73
C SER A 40 -4.45 6.13 6.50
N ASP A 41 -4.73 7.18 5.73
CA ASP A 41 -6.12 7.53 5.38
C ASP A 41 -6.68 6.59 4.33
N TRP A 42 -5.84 6.16 3.38
CA TRP A 42 -6.16 5.09 2.46
C TRP A 42 -6.44 3.77 3.20
N LEU A 43 -5.56 3.38 4.13
CA LEU A 43 -5.75 2.18 4.96
C LEU A 43 -6.90 2.27 5.98
N ARG A 44 -7.49 3.45 6.20
CA ARG A 44 -8.72 3.59 7.00
C ARG A 44 -9.97 3.22 6.18
N ASN A 45 -9.91 3.31 4.85
CA ASN A 45 -11.06 3.02 4.00
C ASN A 45 -11.40 1.53 4.04
N ARG A 46 -12.65 1.21 4.39
CA ARG A 46 -13.13 -0.18 4.46
C ARG A 46 -13.01 -0.90 3.13
N ASN A 47 -13.36 -0.25 2.01
CA ASN A 47 -13.31 -0.86 0.69
C ASN A 47 -11.86 -1.21 0.32
N THR A 48 -10.91 -0.32 0.62
CA THR A 48 -9.48 -0.56 0.44
C THR A 48 -9.01 -1.73 1.29
N VAL A 49 -9.33 -1.76 2.59
CA VAL A 49 -8.92 -2.86 3.48
C VAL A 49 -9.50 -4.20 3.01
N GLU A 50 -10.74 -4.22 2.54
CA GLU A 50 -11.34 -5.43 1.97
C GLU A 50 -10.64 -5.88 0.68
N PHE A 51 -10.33 -4.94 -0.22
CA PHE A 51 -9.56 -5.23 -1.43
C PHE A 51 -8.18 -5.80 -1.11
N LEU A 52 -7.44 -5.17 -0.19
CA LEU A 52 -6.13 -5.65 0.27
C LEU A 52 -6.23 -7.06 0.86
N GLY A 53 -7.23 -7.29 1.72
CA GLY A 53 -7.46 -8.61 2.32
C GLY A 53 -7.72 -9.70 1.28
N MET A 54 -8.53 -9.41 0.24
CA MET A 54 -8.76 -10.36 -0.86
C MET A 54 -7.50 -10.62 -1.67
N TRP A 55 -6.74 -9.57 -2.00
CA TRP A 55 -5.49 -9.71 -2.73
C TRP A 55 -4.50 -10.59 -1.96
N GLU A 56 -4.34 -10.35 -0.65
CA GLU A 56 -3.48 -11.15 0.22
C GLU A 56 -3.98 -12.59 0.34
N THR A 57 -5.29 -12.81 0.47
CA THR A 57 -5.89 -14.15 0.54
C THR A 57 -5.49 -15.02 -0.65
N ILE A 58 -5.47 -14.43 -1.85
CA ILE A 58 -5.16 -15.12 -3.10
C ILE A 58 -3.65 -15.34 -3.26
N ASN A 59 -2.82 -14.37 -2.86
CA ASN A 59 -1.40 -14.34 -3.21
C ASN A 59 -0.45 -14.71 -2.06
N ASN A 60 -0.95 -14.79 -0.82
CA ASN A 60 -0.14 -14.93 0.40
C ASN A 60 -0.63 -16.09 1.28
N PRO A 61 -0.02 -17.28 1.17
CA PRO A 61 -0.35 -18.43 2.00
C PRO A 61 -0.16 -18.20 3.51
N ASN A 62 0.66 -17.24 3.90
CA ASN A 62 0.99 -16.94 5.30
C ASN A 62 0.18 -15.75 5.86
N PHE A 63 -0.85 -15.30 5.14
CA PHE A 63 -1.67 -14.16 5.55
C PHE A 63 -2.39 -14.45 6.88
N ASN A 64 -2.27 -13.53 7.83
CA ASN A 64 -2.91 -13.64 9.13
C ASN A 64 -4.34 -13.09 9.08
N TYR A 65 -5.29 -13.98 8.75
CA TYR A 65 -6.72 -13.67 8.68
C TYR A 65 -7.32 -13.18 10.00
N GLY A 66 -6.80 -13.62 11.15
CA GLY A 66 -7.31 -13.22 12.47
C GLY A 66 -7.08 -11.74 12.76
N GLU A 67 -5.83 -11.28 12.57
CA GLU A 67 -5.50 -9.85 12.69
C GLU A 67 -6.18 -9.03 11.61
N PHE A 68 -6.27 -9.56 10.38
CA PHE A 68 -7.02 -8.92 9.31
C PHE A 68 -8.49 -8.68 9.68
N ALA A 69 -9.18 -9.69 10.24
CA ALA A 69 -10.57 -9.55 10.65
C ALA A 69 -10.75 -8.45 11.71
N THR A 70 -9.82 -8.36 12.66
CA THR A 70 -9.79 -7.30 13.67
C THR A 70 -9.64 -5.92 13.01
N ILE A 71 -8.67 -5.75 12.11
CA ILE A 71 -8.45 -4.50 11.36
C ILE A 71 -9.68 -4.14 10.53
N LYS A 72 -10.23 -5.09 9.78
CA LYS A 72 -11.44 -4.91 8.94
C LYS A 72 -12.65 -4.46 9.77
N SER A 73 -12.79 -4.95 10.99
CA SER A 73 -13.89 -4.54 11.87
C SER A 73 -13.80 -3.08 12.33
N GLN A 74 -12.57 -2.53 12.38
CA GLN A 74 -12.29 -1.15 12.80
C GLN A 74 -12.16 -0.18 11.62
N ALA A 75 -11.87 -0.69 10.42
CA ALA A 75 -11.78 0.10 9.20
C ALA A 75 -13.09 0.85 8.91
N GLY A 76 -12.97 2.13 8.59
CA GLY A 76 -14.07 3.08 8.38
C GLY A 76 -14.42 3.91 9.61
N LEU A 77 -13.97 3.55 10.82
CA LEU A 77 -14.17 4.38 12.01
C LEU A 77 -13.26 5.62 11.96
N ASN A 78 -13.82 6.80 12.23
CA ASN A 78 -13.09 8.07 12.18
C ASN A 78 -11.87 8.13 13.12
N ASN A 79 -11.94 7.43 14.25
CA ASN A 79 -10.87 7.37 15.24
C ASN A 79 -9.86 6.24 14.98
N TYR A 80 -10.09 5.41 13.95
CA TYR A 80 -9.19 4.31 13.64
C TYR A 80 -8.12 4.76 12.65
N LYS A 81 -6.86 4.43 12.95
CA LYS A 81 -5.71 4.71 12.10
C LYS A 81 -4.72 3.56 12.21
N ILE A 82 -4.26 3.06 11.07
CA ILE A 82 -3.21 2.04 10.99
C ILE A 82 -2.13 2.52 10.02
N SER A 83 -0.86 2.29 10.37
CA SER A 83 0.26 2.57 9.46
C SER A 83 0.47 1.40 8.50
N ALA A 84 1.08 1.65 7.34
CA ALA A 84 1.46 0.57 6.41
C ALA A 84 2.41 -0.45 7.07
N LYS A 85 3.29 0.01 7.95
CA LYS A 85 4.19 -0.86 8.72
C LYS A 85 3.41 -1.80 9.65
N ASP A 86 2.42 -1.27 10.37
CA ASP A 86 1.60 -2.08 11.29
C ASP A 86 0.66 -3.02 10.56
N TRP A 87 0.10 -2.59 9.41
CA TRP A 87 -0.65 -3.47 8.53
C TRP A 87 0.19 -4.69 8.14
N VAL A 88 1.40 -4.46 7.62
CA VAL A 88 2.33 -5.53 7.21
C VAL A 88 2.71 -6.43 8.39
N SER A 89 3.09 -5.85 9.54
CA SER A 89 3.55 -6.62 10.68
C SER A 89 2.46 -7.48 11.33
N LYS A 90 1.22 -6.97 11.41
CA LYS A 90 0.10 -7.71 12.02
C LYS A 90 -0.45 -8.78 11.11
N THR A 91 -0.57 -8.48 9.82
CA THR A 91 -1.25 -9.36 8.87
C THR A 91 -0.31 -10.28 8.09
N ASN A 92 1.00 -10.11 8.23
CA ASN A 92 2.01 -10.72 7.36
C ASN A 92 1.81 -10.39 5.87
N ALA A 93 1.20 -9.25 5.56
CA ALA A 93 0.94 -8.83 4.20
C ALA A 93 2.23 -8.74 3.37
N ILE A 94 2.18 -9.23 2.12
CA ILE A 94 3.30 -9.20 1.19
C ILE A 94 3.09 -8.19 0.04
N GLY A 95 1.84 -7.76 -0.17
CA GLY A 95 1.43 -6.85 -1.22
C GLY A 95 1.82 -5.41 -0.95
N ILE A 96 2.04 -5.05 0.32
CA ILE A 96 2.58 -3.75 0.74
C ILE A 96 3.94 -3.97 1.43
N LYS A 97 4.89 -3.08 1.16
CA LYS A 97 6.21 -3.06 1.79
C LYS A 97 6.49 -1.68 2.35
N SER A 98 6.83 -1.61 3.64
CA SER A 98 7.33 -0.40 4.29
C SER A 98 8.83 -0.55 4.54
N THR A 99 9.65 0.17 3.77
CA THR A 99 11.11 0.11 3.88
C THR A 99 11.66 1.37 4.55
N VAL A 100 12.83 1.23 5.19
CA VAL A 100 13.60 2.33 5.76
C VAL A 100 14.93 2.50 5.00
N GLY A 101 15.56 3.67 5.10
CA GLY A 101 16.88 3.95 4.51
C GLY A 101 16.83 4.58 3.12
N ARG A 102 17.86 4.31 2.29
CA ARG A 102 18.07 4.98 0.98
C ARG A 102 16.92 4.80 -0.01
N TYR A 103 16.19 3.69 0.08
CA TYR A 103 14.96 3.40 -0.68
C TYR A 103 13.72 3.42 0.23
N GLY A 104 13.78 4.20 1.32
CA GLY A 104 12.71 4.28 2.31
C GLY A 104 11.42 4.82 1.70
N GLY A 105 10.31 4.30 2.20
CA GLY A 105 8.98 4.62 1.69
C GLY A 105 8.05 3.42 1.80
N THR A 106 6.82 3.63 1.36
CA THR A 106 5.86 2.55 1.20
C THR A 106 5.71 2.22 -0.27
N TYR A 107 5.82 0.94 -0.59
CA TYR A 107 5.67 0.40 -1.93
C TYR A 107 4.56 -0.63 -1.92
N ALA A 108 3.88 -0.80 -3.04
CA ALA A 108 2.88 -1.85 -3.19
C ALA A 108 3.04 -2.59 -4.51
N ASN A 109 2.60 -3.85 -4.54
CA ASN A 109 2.46 -4.61 -5.77
C ASN A 109 1.64 -3.81 -6.80
N LYS A 110 1.90 -3.99 -8.10
CA LYS A 110 1.25 -3.26 -9.20
C LYS A 110 -0.27 -3.13 -9.05
N ASP A 111 -0.99 -4.19 -8.68
CA ASP A 111 -2.45 -4.19 -8.64
C ASP A 111 -2.95 -3.28 -7.50
N ILE A 112 -2.27 -3.35 -6.36
CA ILE A 112 -2.53 -2.50 -5.19
C ILE A 112 -2.13 -1.06 -5.45
N ALA A 113 -1.00 -0.83 -6.13
CA ALA A 113 -0.57 0.50 -6.50
C ALA A 113 -1.55 1.17 -7.48
N PHE A 114 -2.18 0.41 -8.38
CA PHE A 114 -3.23 0.94 -9.25
C PHE A 114 -4.50 1.30 -8.48
N GLU A 115 -4.96 0.46 -7.54
CA GLU A 115 -6.08 0.82 -6.66
C GLU A 115 -5.77 2.09 -5.85
N PHE A 116 -4.55 2.20 -5.31
CA PHE A 116 -4.10 3.41 -4.63
C PHE A 116 -4.12 4.64 -5.54
N GLY A 117 -3.67 4.48 -6.80
CA GLY A 117 -3.70 5.53 -7.82
C GLY A 117 -5.11 6.03 -8.11
N MET A 118 -6.08 5.12 -8.21
CA MET A 118 -7.50 5.46 -8.37
C MET A 118 -8.05 6.19 -7.14
N TRP A 119 -7.62 5.80 -5.93
CA TRP A 119 -8.05 6.46 -4.70
C TRP A 119 -7.54 7.91 -4.57
N ILE A 120 -6.27 8.18 -4.90
CA ILE A 120 -5.72 9.55 -4.89
C ILE A 120 -6.13 10.41 -6.10
N SER A 121 -6.69 9.77 -7.14
CA SER A 121 -7.02 10.42 -8.41
C SER A 121 -8.24 9.78 -9.06
N PRO A 122 -9.46 9.98 -8.52
CA PRO A 122 -10.67 9.34 -9.02
C PRO A 122 -11.20 9.94 -10.35
N GLN A 123 -10.39 10.74 -11.06
CA GLN A 123 -10.73 11.41 -12.33
C GLN A 123 -10.43 10.53 -13.53
#